data_AF-A0AAD5ICJ3-F1
#
_entry.id   AF-A0AAD5ICJ3-F1
#
_cell.length_a   1.000
_cell.length_b   1.000
_cell.length_c   1.000
_cell.angle_alpha   90.00
_cell.angle_beta   90.00
_cell.angle_gamma   90.00
#
_symmetry.space_group_name_H-M   'P 1'
#
loop_
_entity.id
_entity.type
_entity.pdbx_description
1 polymer ?
#
loop_
_entity_poly.entity_id
_entity_poly.type
_entity_poly.pdbx_seq_one_letter_code
_entity_poly.pdbx_strand_id
1 'polypeptide(L)'
;MSWRFLLQQLHHKLQVWEKVAKKLQVVATSKTKGRDFKDDIVERIPEDPVDKLPSVPIIIGQKTIFDQVWGCLKEEHKVGIIGLYGNGGVGKTTILTQINNKLSDEL
;
A
#
# COMPACT_ATOMS: atom_id res chain seq x y z
N MET A 1 6.96 28.03 30.89
CA MET A 1 7.47 27.63 29.55
C MET A 1 7.99 28.86 28.85
N SER A 2 9.24 28.84 28.36
CA SER A 2 9.92 30.02 27.79
C SER A 2 9.70 30.10 26.27
N TRP A 3 9.30 31.25 25.75
CA TRP A 3 9.13 31.52 24.32
C TRP A 3 10.40 31.26 23.51
N ARG A 4 11.58 31.40 24.13
CA ARG A 4 12.88 31.08 23.52
C ARG A 4 12.99 29.59 23.17
N PHE A 5 12.43 28.72 24.01
CA PHE A 5 12.42 27.28 23.78
C PHE A 5 11.50 26.90 22.61
N LEU A 6 10.32 27.53 22.52
CA LEU A 6 9.38 27.29 21.42
C LEU A 6 9.94 27.75 20.07
N LEU A 7 10.63 28.89 20.02
CA LEU A 7 11.30 29.37 18.81
C LEU A 7 12.42 28.42 18.36
N GLN A 8 13.19 27.87 19.30
CA GLN A 8 14.24 26.91 18.97
C GLN A 8 13.66 25.59 18.41
N GLN A 9 12.56 25.10 18.99
CA GLN A 9 11.85 23.92 18.48
C GLN A 9 11.26 24.15 17.09
N LEU A 10 10.65 25.32 16.85
CA LEU A 10 10.09 25.66 15.54
C LEU A 10 11.17 25.79 14.47
N HIS A 11 12.29 26.43 14.80
CA HIS A 11 13.44 26.56 13.90
C HIS A 11 14.00 25.18 13.52
N HIS A 12 14.20 24.29 14.49
CA HIS A 12 14.65 22.93 14.23
C HIS A 12 13.67 22.16 13.32
N LYS A 13 12.37 22.28 13.58
CA LYS A 13 11.32 21.63 12.78
C LYS A 13 11.34 22.13 11.34
N LEU A 14 11.45 23.44 11.12
CA LEU A 14 11.55 24.04 9.78
C LEU A 14 12.78 23.53 8.99
N GLN A 15 13.94 23.43 9.65
CA GLN A 15 15.16 22.90 9.03
C GLN A 15 15.02 21.44 8.58
N VAL A 16 14.31 20.61 9.37
CA VAL A 16 14.01 19.22 8.99
C VAL A 16 13.04 19.17 7.81
N TRP A 17 11.99 19.99 7.81
CA TRP A 17 11.02 20.07 6.71
C TRP A 17 11.67 20.47 5.38
N GLU A 18 12.58 21.45 5.38
CA GLU A 18 13.31 21.86 4.17
C GLU A 18 14.18 20.73 3.60
N LYS A 19 14.85 19.96 4.47
CA LYS A 19 15.68 18.83 4.03
C LYS A 19 14.83 17.72 3.39
N VAL A 20 13.66 17.43 3.96
CA VAL A 20 12.71 16.45 3.41
C VAL A 20 12.17 16.92 2.07
N ALA A 21 11.77 18.19 1.95
CA ALA A 21 11.26 18.77 0.71
C ALA A 21 12.30 18.69 -0.43
N LYS A 22 13.56 19.04 -0.15
CA LYS A 22 14.65 18.94 -1.13
C LYS A 22 14.90 17.51 -1.59
N LYS A 23 14.92 16.54 -0.66
CA LYS A 23 15.08 15.12 -1.01
C LYS A 23 13.90 14.59 -1.84
N LEU A 24 12.67 14.98 -1.52
CA LEU A 24 11.49 14.61 -2.31
C LEU A 24 11.55 15.17 -3.73
N GLN A 25 12.04 16.40 -3.92
CA GLN A 25 12.25 17.00 -5.24
C GLN A 25 13.30 16.23 -6.06
N VAL A 26 14.39 15.80 -5.43
CA VAL A 26 15.42 14.96 -6.08
C VAL A 26 14.84 13.60 -6.49
N VAL A 27 14.05 12.94 -5.63
CA VAL A 27 13.39 11.68 -5.96
C VAL A 27 12.38 11.85 -7.10
N ALA A 28 11.62 12.96 -7.12
CA ALA A 28 10.67 13.27 -8.17
C ALA A 28 11.35 13.52 -9.54
N THR A 29 12.50 14.21 -9.54
CA THR A 29 13.30 14.48 -10.74
C THR A 29 14.05 13.25 -11.26
N SER A 30 14.51 12.35 -10.37
CA SER A 30 15.07 11.05 -10.78
C SER A 30 14.02 10.14 -11.43
N LYS A 31 12.76 10.18 -10.97
CA LYS A 31 11.66 9.43 -11.61
C LYS A 31 11.27 9.95 -13.00
N THR A 32 11.64 11.18 -13.35
CA THR A 32 11.41 11.75 -14.69
C THR A 32 12.53 11.37 -15.65
N LYS A 33 13.80 11.35 -15.21
CA LYS A 33 14.93 10.86 -16.03
C LYS A 33 14.92 9.35 -16.26
N GLY A 34 14.38 8.55 -15.34
CA GLY A 34 14.16 7.12 -15.56
C GLY A 34 13.05 6.81 -16.59
N ARG A 35 12.29 7.83 -17.01
CA ARG A 35 11.23 7.71 -18.02
C ARG A 35 11.76 7.91 -19.46
N ASP A 36 13.03 8.31 -19.60
CA ASP A 36 13.73 8.44 -20.88
C ASP A 36 14.38 7.12 -21.36
N PHE A 37 14.25 6.02 -20.59
CA PHE A 37 14.47 4.67 -21.10
C PHE A 37 13.19 4.16 -21.77
N LYS A 38 12.77 4.86 -22.82
CA LYS A 38 11.85 4.34 -23.84
C LYS A 38 12.72 3.94 -25.01
N ASP A 39 13.15 2.67 -25.06
CA ASP A 39 13.50 1.92 -26.29
C ASP A 39 14.41 0.71 -26.05
N ASP A 40 14.24 -0.01 -24.95
CA ASP A 40 14.61 -1.43 -25.02
C ASP A 40 13.79 -2.26 -24.04
N ILE A 41 12.85 -3.01 -24.62
CA ILE A 41 12.36 -4.31 -24.17
C ILE A 41 12.00 -4.33 -22.68
N VAL A 42 10.82 -3.82 -22.35
CA VAL A 42 10.02 -4.44 -21.30
C VAL A 42 8.93 -5.21 -22.02
N GLU A 43 9.27 -6.43 -22.45
CA GLU A 43 8.29 -7.48 -22.55
C GLU A 43 7.50 -7.44 -21.24
N ARG A 44 6.22 -7.07 -21.33
CA ARG A 44 5.32 -7.21 -20.18
C ARG A 44 5.34 -8.69 -19.85
N ILE A 45 6.14 -9.07 -18.86
CA ILE A 45 6.00 -10.35 -18.19
C ILE A 45 4.49 -10.41 -17.87
N PRO A 46 3.74 -11.37 -18.44
CA PRO A 46 2.37 -11.59 -18.02
C PRO A 46 2.40 -11.65 -16.50
N GLU A 47 1.62 -10.80 -15.84
CA GLU A 47 1.53 -10.87 -14.37
C GLU A 47 1.26 -12.33 -14.01
N ASP A 48 2.12 -12.92 -13.18
CA ASP A 48 1.98 -14.31 -12.80
C ASP A 48 0.53 -14.50 -12.29
N PRO A 49 -0.21 -15.49 -12.83
CA PRO A 49 -1.55 -15.76 -12.35
C PRO A 49 -1.47 -15.93 -10.84
N VAL A 50 -2.33 -15.23 -10.10
CA VAL A 50 -2.37 -15.32 -8.64
C VAL A 50 -2.54 -16.79 -8.29
N ASP A 51 -1.48 -17.42 -7.79
CA ASP A 51 -1.52 -18.84 -7.43
C ASP A 51 -2.59 -19.03 -6.35
N LYS A 52 -3.54 -19.93 -6.62
CA LYS A 52 -4.58 -20.29 -5.65
C LYS A 52 -3.89 -20.87 -4.42
N LEU A 53 -4.02 -20.17 -3.29
CA LEU A 53 -3.60 -20.72 -2.01
C LEU A 53 -4.55 -21.87 -1.64
N PRO A 54 -4.04 -22.95 -1.02
CA PRO A 54 -4.85 -24.11 -0.65
C PRO A 54 -6.13 -23.66 0.03
N SER A 55 -7.26 -24.21 -0.46
CA SER A 55 -8.62 -23.88 -0.03
C SER A 55 -8.73 -23.93 1.49
N VAL A 56 -8.71 -22.76 2.12
CA VAL A 56 -9.17 -22.59 3.51
C VAL A 56 -10.69 -22.72 3.48
N PRO A 57 -11.32 -23.43 4.41
CA PRO A 57 -12.78 -23.46 4.50
C PRO A 57 -13.31 -22.02 4.55
N ILE A 58 -14.40 -21.77 3.80
CA ILE A 58 -15.10 -20.49 3.82
C ILE A 58 -15.61 -20.29 5.26
N ILE A 59 -14.90 -19.48 6.05
CA ILE A 59 -15.29 -19.20 7.43
C ILE A 59 -16.51 -18.28 7.40
N ILE A 60 -17.65 -18.85 7.78
CA ILE A 60 -18.92 -18.14 7.94
C ILE A 60 -18.76 -17.16 9.11
N GLY A 61 -19.17 -15.91 8.93
CA GLY A 61 -19.07 -14.85 9.95
C GLY A 61 -18.07 -13.73 9.65
N GLN A 62 -17.29 -13.83 8.58
CA GLN A 62 -16.35 -12.78 8.13
C GLN A 62 -16.82 -12.02 6.88
N LYS A 63 -18.04 -12.30 6.40
CA LYS A 63 -18.60 -11.74 5.16
C LYS A 63 -18.59 -10.21 5.14
N THR A 64 -18.95 -9.56 6.24
CA THR A 64 -18.98 -8.09 6.32
C THR A 64 -17.59 -7.48 6.13
N ILE A 65 -16.57 -8.05 6.77
CA ILE A 65 -15.18 -7.55 6.65
C ILE A 65 -14.66 -7.85 5.24
N PHE A 66 -14.97 -9.03 4.71
CA PHE A 66 -14.65 -9.39 3.34
C PHE A 66 -15.21 -8.37 2.34
N ASP A 67 -16.50 -8.07 2.41
CA ASP A 67 -17.17 -7.15 1.48
C ASP A 67 -16.60 -5.73 1.59
N GLN A 68 -16.22 -5.28 2.79
CA GLN A 68 -15.56 -3.98 2.99
C GLN A 68 -14.19 -3.92 2.32
N VAL A 69 -13.32 -4.90 2.57
CA VAL A 69 -11.97 -4.93 1.98
C VAL A 69 -12.07 -5.10 0.47
N TRP A 70 -13.01 -5.92 0.01
CA TRP A 70 -13.29 -6.11 -1.41
C TRP A 70 -13.77 -4.82 -2.09
N GLY A 71 -14.66 -4.07 -1.43
CA GLY A 71 -15.08 -2.74 -1.90
C GLY A 71 -13.91 -1.78 -2.03
N CYS A 72 -13.04 -1.70 -1.02
CA CYS A 72 -11.83 -0.88 -1.08
C CYS A 72 -10.89 -1.27 -2.22
N LEU A 73 -10.82 -2.56 -2.58
CA LEU A 73 -10.00 -3.03 -3.71
C LEU A 73 -10.62 -2.69 -5.07
N LYS A 74 -11.95 -2.61 -5.16
CA LYS A 74 -12.67 -2.25 -6.40
C LYS A 74 -12.76 -0.74 -6.65
N GLU A 75 -12.51 0.08 -5.64
CA GLU A 75 -12.44 1.53 -5.80
C GLU A 75 -11.21 1.91 -6.66
N GLU A 76 -11.44 2.54 -7.82
CA GLU A 76 -10.39 2.97 -8.76
C GLU A 76 -9.39 3.99 -8.18
N HIS A 77 -9.68 4.56 -7.01
CA HIS A 77 -8.79 5.48 -6.32
C HIS A 77 -7.67 4.70 -5.62
N LYS A 78 -6.42 5.01 -5.98
CA LYS A 78 -5.15 4.41 -5.52
C LYS A 78 -5.10 4.11 -4.02
N VAL A 79 -5.66 2.98 -3.62
CA VAL A 79 -5.37 2.37 -2.32
C VAL A 79 -3.97 1.78 -2.44
N GLY A 80 -3.00 2.42 -1.79
CA GLY A 80 -1.61 1.97 -1.86
C GLY A 80 -1.39 0.66 -1.08
N ILE A 81 -1.99 0.55 0.11
CA ILE A 81 -1.84 -0.58 1.04
C ILE A 81 -3.12 -0.67 1.91
N ILE A 82 -3.70 -1.87 2.06
CA ILE A 82 -4.77 -2.17 3.03
C ILE A 82 -4.20 -3.04 4.15
N GLY A 83 -4.34 -2.58 5.39
CA GLY A 83 -3.90 -3.33 6.59
C GLY A 83 -5.07 -3.88 7.40
N LEU A 84 -5.06 -5.19 7.69
CA LEU A 84 -6.00 -5.81 8.63
C LEU A 84 -5.34 -5.99 9.99
N TYR A 85 -5.99 -5.54 11.06
CA TYR A 85 -5.49 -5.60 12.44
C TYR A 85 -6.50 -6.26 13.40
N GLY A 86 -6.02 -6.75 14.56
CA GLY A 86 -6.85 -7.45 15.56
C GLY A 86 -6.07 -8.52 16.34
N ASN A 87 -6.70 -9.11 17.36
CA ASN A 87 -6.09 -10.14 18.22
C ASN A 87 -5.62 -11.39 17.43
N GLY A 88 -4.75 -12.20 18.02
CA GLY A 88 -4.37 -13.51 17.47
C GLY A 88 -5.60 -14.43 17.31
N GLY A 89 -5.64 -15.23 16.25
CA GLY A 89 -6.72 -16.21 16.05
C GLY A 89 -8.05 -15.68 15.48
N VAL A 90 -8.26 -14.37 15.33
CA VAL A 90 -9.50 -13.78 14.77
C VAL A 90 -9.70 -13.99 13.26
N GLY A 91 -8.74 -14.64 12.58
CA GLY A 91 -8.85 -14.99 11.16
C GLY A 91 -8.45 -13.89 10.16
N LYS A 92 -7.56 -12.96 10.53
CA LYS A 92 -7.04 -11.92 9.59
C LYS A 92 -6.41 -12.54 8.33
N THR A 93 -5.53 -13.53 8.53
CA THR A 93 -4.88 -14.26 7.44
C THR A 93 -5.91 -14.99 6.60
N THR A 94 -6.95 -15.55 7.22
CA THR A 94 -8.05 -16.22 6.52
C THR A 94 -8.76 -15.28 5.54
N ILE A 95 -9.09 -14.05 5.97
CA ILE A 95 -9.73 -13.06 5.10
C ILE A 95 -8.82 -12.70 3.92
N LEU A 96 -7.52 -12.50 4.16
CA LEU A 96 -6.55 -12.24 3.09
C LEU A 96 -6.48 -13.40 2.09
N THR A 97 -6.49 -14.66 2.56
CA THR A 97 -6.49 -15.82 1.68
C THR A 97 -7.77 -15.92 0.85
N GLN A 98 -8.93 -15.62 1.43
CA GLN A 98 -10.20 -15.60 0.69
C GLN A 98 -10.21 -14.54 -0.42
N ILE A 99 -9.68 -13.35 -0.13
CA ILE A 99 -9.56 -12.26 -1.12
C ILE A 99 -8.61 -12.65 -2.24
N ASN A 100 -7.43 -13.20 -1.90
CA ASN A 100 -6.44 -13.68 -2.87
C ASN A 100 -7.06 -14.69 -3.84
N ASN A 101 -7.79 -15.67 -3.31
CA ASN A 101 -8.42 -16.69 -4.12
C ASN A 101 -9.55 -16.12 -5.00
N LYS A 102 -10.33 -15.14 -4.51
CA LYS A 102 -11.33 -14.46 -5.33
C LYS A 102 -10.72 -13.61 -6.45
N LEU A 103 -9.57 -12.98 -6.21
CA LEU A 103 -8.83 -12.28 -7.27
C LEU A 103 -8.33 -13.27 -8.35
N SER A 104 -7.86 -14.44 -7.94
CA SER A 104 -7.46 -15.54 -8.84
C SER A 104 -8.64 -16.12 -9.64
N ASP A 105 -9.87 -16.00 -9.15
CA ASP A 105 -11.08 -16.45 -9.86
C ASP A 105 -11.66 -15.38 -10.82
N GLU A 106 -11.42 -14.08 -10.58
CA GLU A 106 -11.94 -12.98 -11.42
C GLU A 106 -10.94 -12.51 -12.51
N LEU A 107 -9.68 -12.93 -12.46
CA LEU A 107 -8.63 -12.71 -13.49
C LEU A 107 -8.50 -13.91 -14.43
#